data_AF-A0AA50KU19-F1
#
_entry.id   AF-A0AA50KU19-F1
#
_cell.length_a   1.000
_cell.length_b   1.000
_cell.length_c   1.000
_cell.angle_alpha   90.00
_cell.angle_beta   90.00
_cell.angle_gamma   90.00
#
_symmetry.space_group_name_H-M   'P 1'
#
loop_
_entity.id
_entity.type
_entity.pdbx_description
1 polymer ?
#
loop_
_entity_poly.entity_id
_entity_poly.type
_entity_poly.pdbx_seq_one_letter_code
_entity_poly.pdbx_strand_id
1 'polypeptide(L)' 'MNIIKKLNNTNYLEYQINIFNKKIEKLKKHFILNKKDKHSRIGLLKIIIQKKKLLKYLKYNNFKKYKIINKNLII' A
#
# COMPACT_ATOMS: atom_id res chain seq x y z
N MET A 1 -19.40 -13.40 5.39
CA MET A 1 -18.60 -14.61 5.68
C MET A 1 -17.60 -14.82 4.54
N ASN A 2 -16.31 -15.00 4.86
CA ASN A 2 -15.28 -15.71 4.05
C ASN A 2 -14.46 -15.00 2.95
N ILE A 3 -13.75 -13.91 3.26
CA ILE A 3 -12.40 -13.67 2.67
C ILE A 3 -11.33 -13.53 3.77
N ILE A 4 -11.72 -13.63 5.04
CA ILE A 4 -10.80 -13.73 6.20
C ILE A 4 -10.36 -15.20 6.37
N LYS A 5 -10.27 -15.95 5.26
CA LYS A 5 -9.74 -17.32 5.30
C LYS A 5 -8.24 -17.21 5.45
N LYS A 6 -7.79 -16.97 6.70
CA LYS A 6 -6.50 -17.32 7.31
C LYS A 6 -5.43 -17.65 6.27
N LEU A 7 -5.11 -16.67 5.43
CA LEU A 7 -4.10 -16.76 4.40
C LEU A 7 -2.84 -16.35 5.12
N ASN A 8 -1.97 -17.34 5.39
CA ASN A 8 -0.61 -17.19 5.89
C ASN A 8 -0.14 -15.74 5.81
N ASN A 9 0.12 -15.09 6.96
CA ASN A 9 0.27 -13.64 7.13
C ASN A 9 1.05 -12.91 6.02
N THR A 10 1.97 -13.60 5.34
CA THR A 10 2.68 -13.17 4.14
C THR A 10 1.80 -12.82 2.93
N ASN A 11 0.76 -13.62 2.62
CA ASN A 11 -0.08 -13.42 1.43
C ASN A 11 -1.08 -12.27 1.65
N TYR A 12 -1.56 -12.10 2.89
CA TYR A 12 -2.39 -10.97 3.28
C TYR A 12 -1.62 -9.64 3.16
N LEU A 13 -0.35 -9.62 3.57
CA LEU A 13 0.46 -8.40 3.52
C LEU A 13 0.69 -7.90 2.09
N GLU A 14 0.98 -8.81 1.16
CA GLU A 14 1.11 -8.52 -0.27
C GLU A 14 -0.19 -7.96 -0.85
N TYR A 15 -1.30 -8.62 -0.56
CA TYR A 15 -2.63 -8.17 -1.00
C TYR A 15 -2.93 -6.74 -0.49
N GLN A 16 -2.60 -6.45 0.76
CA GLN A 16 -2.85 -5.13 1.34
C GLN A 16 -1.95 -4.04 0.75
N ILE A 17 -0.67 -4.34 0.48
CA ILE A 17 0.23 -3.41 -0.23
C ILE A 17 -0.32 -3.11 -1.63
N ASN A 18 -0.84 -4.11 -2.34
CA ASN A 18 -1.45 -3.93 -3.65
C ASN A 18 -2.71 -3.05 -3.60
N ILE A 19 -3.57 -3.21 -2.59
CA ILE A 19 -4.72 -2.32 -2.38
C ILE A 19 -4.24 -0.89 -2.14
N PHE A 20 -3.24 -0.69 -1.29
CA PHE A 20 -2.71 0.63 -1.01
C PHE A 20 -2.13 1.29 -2.26
N ASN A 21 -1.42 0.53 -3.11
CA ASN A 21 -0.93 1.03 -4.40
C ASN A 21 -2.07 1.51 -5.29
N LYS A 22 -3.10 0.68 -5.49
CA LYS A 22 -4.27 1.07 -6.31
C LYS A 22 -4.97 2.32 -5.78
N LYS A 23 -5.09 2.46 -4.46
CA LYS A 23 -5.66 3.66 -3.82
C LYS A 23 -4.79 4.90 -4.01
N ILE A 24 -3.47 4.77 -3.86
CA ILE A 24 -2.52 5.86 -4.09
C ILE A 24 -2.61 6.36 -5.53
N GLU A 25 -2.61 5.47 -6.52
CA GLU A 25 -2.73 5.83 -7.94
C GLU A 25 -4.07 6.53 -8.24
N LYS A 26 -5.18 6.02 -7.70
CA LYS A 26 -6.49 6.65 -7.84
C LYS A 26 -6.51 8.07 -7.25
N LEU A 27 -5.96 8.24 -6.04
CA LEU A 27 -5.89 9.54 -5.37
C LEU A 27 -4.93 10.50 -6.06
N LYS A 28 -3.82 10.01 -6.63
CA LYS A 28 -2.89 10.82 -7.42
C LYS A 28 -3.61 11.45 -8.61
N LYS A 29 -4.41 10.67 -9.34
CA LYS A 29 -5.27 11.19 -10.43
C LYS A 29 -6.33 12.17 -9.93
N HIS A 30 -6.99 11.87 -8.79
CA HIS A 30 -7.96 12.78 -8.16
C HIS A 30 -7.38 14.17 -7.87
N PHE A 31 -6.14 14.26 -7.38
CA PHE A 31 -5.51 15.54 -7.04
C PHE A 31 -5.11 16.39 -8.25
N ILE A 32 -5.02 15.81 -9.45
CA ILE A 32 -4.79 16.59 -10.67
C ILE A 32 -5.97 17.54 -10.92
N LEU A 33 -7.20 17.02 -10.75
CA LEU A 33 -8.44 17.78 -10.87
C LEU A 33 -8.74 18.57 -9.60
N ASN A 34 -8.49 18.00 -8.42
CA ASN A 34 -8.86 18.56 -7.11
C ASN A 34 -7.64 19.06 -6.32
N LYS A 35 -6.94 20.05 -6.86
CA LYS A 35 -5.67 20.56 -6.26
C LYS A 35 -5.82 21.09 -4.83
N LYS A 36 -7.00 21.63 -4.48
CA LYS A 36 -7.31 22.24 -3.17
C LYS A 36 -7.78 21.24 -2.11
N ASP A 37 -7.99 19.97 -2.45
CA ASP A 37 -8.48 18.96 -1.51
C ASP A 37 -7.38 18.54 -0.51
N LYS A 38 -7.36 19.18 0.65
CA LYS A 38 -6.37 18.92 1.71
C LYS A 38 -6.73 17.70 2.56
N HIS A 39 -8.02 17.43 2.79
CA HIS A 39 -8.46 16.32 3.63
C HIS A 39 -8.11 14.97 3.01
N SER A 40 -8.34 14.81 1.71
CA SER A 40 -7.97 13.58 1.01
C SER A 40 -6.44 13.41 0.95
N ARG A 41 -5.65 14.50 0.90
CA ARG A 41 -4.17 14.42 0.97
C ARG A 41 -3.69 13.89 2.31
N ILE A 42 -4.33 14.30 3.41
CA ILE A 42 -4.05 13.72 4.74
C ILE A 42 -4.38 12.22 4.74
N GLY A 43 -5.50 11.82 4.14
CA GLY A 43 -5.85 10.40 3.96
C GLY A 43 -4.80 9.64 3.14
N LEU A 44 -4.34 10.22 2.04
CA LEU A 44 -3.26 9.64 1.22
C LEU A 44 -1.98 9.46 2.02
N LEU A 45 -1.57 10.46 2.81
CA LEU A 45 -0.38 10.37 3.66
C LEU A 45 -0.50 9.23 4.68
N LYS A 46 -1.66 9.07 5.32
CA LYS A 46 -1.91 7.93 6.24
C LYS A 46 -1.75 6.59 5.53
N ILE A 47 -2.28 6.45 4.31
CA ILE A 47 -2.11 5.23 3.49
C ILE A 47 -0.64 4.97 3.17
N ILE A 48 0.11 6.00 2.77
CA ILE A 48 1.54 5.90 2.47
C ILE A 48 2.32 5.45 3.73
N ILE A 49 2.03 6.03 4.89
CA ILE A 49 2.69 5.67 6.16
C ILE A 49 2.39 4.20 6.53
N GLN A 50 1.13 3.77 6.44
CA GLN A 50 0.76 2.38 6.70
C GLN A 50 1.48 1.42 5.75
N LYS A 51 1.50 1.72 4.45
CA LYS A 51 2.24 0.92 3.46
C LYS A 51 3.74 0.86 3.76
N LYS A 52 4.37 1.97 4.14
CA LYS A 52 5.78 2.00 4.57
C LYS A 52 6.03 1.09 5.78
N LYS A 53 5.12 1.07 6.77
CA LYS A 53 5.22 0.15 7.92
C LYS A 53 5.15 -1.32 7.48
N LEU A 54 4.22 -1.68 6.58
CA LEU A 54 4.13 -3.04 6.04
C LEU A 54 5.38 -3.44 5.25
N LEU A 55 5.91 -2.55 4.42
CA LEU A 55 7.16 -2.80 3.69
C LEU A 55 8.36 -2.96 4.64
N LYS A 56 8.43 -2.16 5.72
CA LYS A 56 9.46 -2.30 6.76
C LYS A 56 9.38 -3.68 7.41
N TYR A 57 8.19 -4.16 7.75
CA TYR A 57 7.97 -5.50 8.29
C TYR A 57 8.44 -6.59 7.30
N LEU A 58 8.10 -6.48 6.01
CA LEU A 58 8.57 -7.44 5.00
C LEU A 58 10.08 -7.41 4.82
N LYS A 59 10.71 -6.24 4.90
CA LYS A 59 12.16 -6.12 4.77
C LYS A 59 12.90 -6.98 5.80
N TYR A 60 12.43 -6.99 7.05
CA TYR A 60 13.05 -7.76 8.13
C TYR A 60 12.71 -9.25 8.08
N ASN A 61 11.47 -9.59 7.73
CA ASN A 61 11.01 -10.99 7.82
C ASN A 61 11.21 -11.78 6.53
N ASN A 62 11.17 -11.14 5.36
CA ASN A 62 11.36 -11.81 4.08
C ASN A 62 11.90 -10.84 3.02
N PHE A 63 13.22 -10.71 2.99
CA PHE A 63 13.91 -9.80 2.08
C PHE A 63 13.67 -10.09 0.60
N LYS A 64 13.54 -11.37 0.21
CA LYS A 64 13.24 -11.77 -1.18
C LYS A 64 11.90 -11.19 -1.63
N LYS A 65 10.85 -11.34 -0.81
CA LYS A 65 9.53 -10.76 -1.09
C LYS A 65 9.54 -9.24 -1.09
N TYR A 66 10.22 -8.62 -0.13
CA TYR A 66 10.41 -7.16 -0.11
C TYR A 66 11.00 -6.67 -1.44
N LYS A 67 12.04 -7.31 -1.96
CA LYS A 67 12.70 -6.92 -3.22
C LYS A 67 11.74 -7.03 -4.42
N ILE A 68 10.93 -8.08 -4.49
CA ILE A 68 9.93 -8.27 -5.55
C ILE A 68 8.85 -7.17 -5.50
N ILE A 69 8.28 -6.93 -4.32
CA ILE A 69 7.20 -5.94 -4.15
C ILE A 69 7.72 -4.52 -4.36
N ASN A 70 8.94 -4.23 -3.89
CA ASN A 70 9.57 -2.92 -4.07
C ASN A 70 9.94 -2.66 -5.54
N LYS A 71 10.28 -3.69 -6.32
CA LYS A 71 10.52 -3.55 -7.77
C LYS A 71 9.25 -3.18 -8.54
N ASN A 72 8.10 -3.69 -8.11
CA ASN A 72 6.80 -3.38 -8.71
C ASN A 72 6.22 -2.02 -8.27
N LEU A 73 6.94 -1.30 -7.39
CA LEU A 73 6.59 0.01 -6.90
C LEU A 73 7.30 1.07 -7.74
N ILE A 74 6.62 1.53 -8.79
CA ILE A 74 7.00 2.74 -9.51
C ILE A 74 6.81 3.92 -8.54
N ILE A 75 7.88 4.65 -8.26
CA ILE A 75 7.84 6.01 -7.71
C ILE A 75 7.73 6.97 -8.90
#